data_AF-A0A0F2L9T6-F1
#
_entry.id   AF-A0A0F2L9T6-F1
#
_cell.length_a   1.000
_cell.length_b   1.000
_cell.length_c   1.000
_cell.angle_alpha   90.00
_cell.angle_beta   90.00
_cell.angle_gamma   90.00
#
_symmetry.space_group_name_H-M   'P 1'
#
loop_
_entity.id
_entity.type
_entity.pdbx_description
1 polymer ?
#
loop_
_entity_poly.entity_id
_entity_poly.type
_entity_poly.pdbx_seq_one_letter_code
_entity_poly.pdbx_strand_id
1 'polypeptide(L)'
;MRSKIDLSRNAVLKEVIENARRNALSVIIEVGLGSFVETMCLKQVNDFRGEVVNDVLSVMRSNELNDVASVLLGVLMQHASNADNVINDAESLRTMLNQVIGEYVEALRLGLLGLACGGGEPLSSLVYAGDKLARRIFRTLMAFFMQYTDIYDHECSEKCNQDTIERLSRLALLELTTTILLTMHNQGKLGEQELMRELDKVIDWALAV
;
A
#
# COMPACT_ATOMS: atom_id res chain seq x y z
N MET A 1 -35.71 16.61 -36.23
CA MET A 1 -34.70 15.52 -36.27
C MET A 1 -33.98 15.47 -34.93
N ARG A 2 -34.36 14.55 -34.04
CA ARG A 2 -33.62 14.31 -32.79
C ARG A 2 -32.47 13.36 -33.11
N SER A 3 -31.25 13.85 -32.89
CA SER A 3 -30.01 13.07 -32.95
C SER A 3 -30.17 11.80 -32.11
N LYS A 4 -30.13 10.62 -32.77
CA LYS A 4 -29.86 9.35 -32.10
C LYS A 4 -28.40 9.42 -31.65
N ILE A 5 -28.17 9.94 -30.45
CA ILE A 5 -26.88 9.80 -29.78
C ILE A 5 -26.63 8.30 -29.68
N ASP A 6 -25.54 7.87 -30.30
CA ASP A 6 -25.18 6.47 -30.51
C ASP A 6 -24.87 5.80 -29.15
N LEU A 7 -25.87 5.11 -28.61
CA LEU A 7 -25.80 4.39 -27.32
C LEU A 7 -24.64 3.38 -27.28
N SER A 8 -24.17 2.91 -28.44
CA SER A 8 -23.03 1.98 -28.58
C SER A 8 -21.69 2.64 -28.21
N ARG A 9 -21.45 3.89 -28.61
CA ARG A 9 -20.23 4.65 -28.24
C ARG A 9 -20.16 4.92 -26.74
N ASN A 10 -21.30 5.14 -26.09
CA ASN A 10 -21.35 5.31 -24.63
C ASN A 10 -21.09 4.01 -23.87
N ALA A 11 -21.49 2.86 -24.41
CA ALA A 11 -21.20 1.55 -23.79
C ALA A 11 -19.70 1.21 -23.88
N VAL A 12 -19.10 1.38 -25.07
CA VAL A 12 -17.67 1.16 -25.27
C VAL A 12 -16.82 2.11 -24.41
N LEU A 13 -17.19 3.38 -24.34
CA LEU A 13 -16.46 4.35 -23.51
C LEU A 13 -16.55 4.00 -22.02
N LYS A 14 -17.72 3.56 -21.54
CA LYS A 14 -17.88 3.08 -20.16
C LYS A 14 -17.03 1.84 -19.89
N GLU A 15 -17.01 0.88 -20.80
CA GLU A 15 -16.20 -0.34 -20.67
C GLU A 15 -14.70 -0.02 -20.63
N VAL A 16 -14.23 0.90 -21.49
CA VAL A 16 -12.84 1.37 -21.48
C VAL A 16 -12.48 2.05 -20.15
N ILE A 17 -13.36 2.91 -19.64
CA ILE A 17 -13.15 3.60 -18.35
C ILE A 17 -13.12 2.61 -17.18
N GLU A 18 -14.08 1.68 -17.13
CA GLU A 18 -14.12 0.65 -16.08
C GLU A 18 -12.93 -0.28 -16.15
N ASN A 19 -12.44 -0.61 -17.35
CA ASN A 19 -11.25 -1.44 -17.50
C ASN A 19 -9.98 -0.70 -17.05
N ALA A 20 -9.83 0.57 -17.41
CA ALA A 20 -8.72 1.40 -16.93
C ALA A 20 -8.74 1.54 -15.40
N ARG A 21 -9.93 1.71 -14.81
CA ARG A 21 -10.11 1.76 -13.34
C ARG A 21 -9.70 0.44 -12.69
N ARG A 22 -10.16 -0.71 -13.20
CA ARG A 22 -9.79 -2.03 -12.66
C ARG A 22 -8.28 -2.28 -12.75
N ASN A 23 -7.65 -1.91 -13.86
CA ASN A 23 -6.21 -2.08 -14.03
C ASN A 23 -5.43 -1.22 -13.05
N ALA A 24 -5.87 0.01 -12.80
CA ALA A 24 -5.28 0.86 -11.77
C ALA A 24 -5.41 0.26 -10.36
N LEU A 25 -6.59 -0.24 -9.98
CA LEU A 25 -6.81 -0.88 -8.68
C LEU A 25 -5.94 -2.13 -8.52
N SER A 26 -5.86 -2.95 -9.57
CA SER A 26 -5.04 -4.16 -9.61
C SER A 26 -3.57 -3.86 -9.35
N VAL A 27 -2.99 -2.89 -10.07
CA VAL A 27 -1.58 -2.48 -9.90
C VAL A 27 -1.34 -1.91 -8.51
N ILE A 28 -2.26 -1.09 -7.99
CA ILE A 28 -2.14 -0.54 -6.62
C ILE A 28 -2.08 -1.67 -5.59
N ILE A 29 -2.97 -2.67 -5.69
CA ILE A 29 -3.00 -3.80 -4.76
C ILE A 29 -1.72 -4.64 -4.90
N GLU A 30 -1.34 -4.99 -6.13
CA GLU A 30 -0.15 -5.81 -6.40
C GLU A 30 1.14 -5.15 -5.89
N VAL A 31 1.27 -3.82 -6.03
CA VAL A 31 2.48 -3.10 -5.58
C VAL A 31 2.43 -2.80 -4.10
N GLY A 32 1.26 -2.46 -3.56
CA GLY A 32 1.15 -1.91 -2.21
C GLY A 32 0.92 -2.93 -1.10
N LEU A 33 0.16 -3.99 -1.38
CA LEU A 33 -0.28 -4.96 -0.36
C LEU A 33 0.91 -5.73 0.24
N GLY A 34 1.20 -5.57 1.52
CA GLY A 34 2.35 -6.20 2.18
C GLY A 34 3.68 -5.47 1.99
N SER A 35 3.70 -4.36 1.25
CA SER A 35 4.95 -3.62 0.96
C SER A 35 5.67 -3.13 2.22
N PHE A 36 4.92 -2.82 3.28
CA PHE A 36 5.47 -2.30 4.53
C PHE A 36 6.23 -3.38 5.28
N VAL A 37 5.66 -4.58 5.42
CA VAL A 37 6.32 -5.72 6.10
C VAL A 37 7.48 -6.29 5.28
N GLU A 38 7.38 -6.30 3.96
CA GLU A 38 8.49 -6.67 3.06
C GLU A 38 9.70 -5.75 3.25
N THR A 39 9.46 -4.44 3.23
CA THR A 39 10.51 -3.41 3.39
C THR A 39 11.20 -3.49 4.74
N MET A 40 10.44 -3.83 5.80
CA MET A 40 10.96 -3.80 7.15
C MET A 40 11.65 -5.11 7.59
N CYS A 41 11.24 -6.28 7.07
CA CYS A 41 11.62 -7.57 7.65
C CYS A 41 11.95 -8.69 6.65
N LEU A 42 11.41 -8.69 5.43
CA LEU A 42 11.51 -9.86 4.53
C LEU A 42 12.39 -9.65 3.30
N LYS A 43 12.85 -8.43 3.02
CA LYS A 43 13.89 -8.03 2.03
C LYS A 43 13.75 -8.62 0.61
N GLN A 44 12.62 -9.25 0.30
CA GLN A 44 12.20 -9.60 -1.04
C GLN A 44 11.23 -8.52 -1.50
N VAL A 45 11.76 -7.30 -1.68
CA VAL A 45 11.02 -6.33 -2.50
C VAL A 45 11.03 -6.93 -3.90
N ASN A 46 9.87 -7.33 -4.41
CA ASN A 46 9.73 -7.78 -5.79
C ASN A 46 10.32 -6.71 -6.74
N ASP A 47 11.02 -7.12 -7.80
CA ASP A 47 11.65 -6.24 -8.79
C ASP A 47 10.69 -5.12 -9.25
N PHE A 48 9.41 -5.46 -9.48
CA PHE A 48 8.37 -4.50 -9.87
C PHE A 48 8.06 -3.45 -8.78
N ARG A 49 7.97 -3.86 -7.51
CA ARG A 49 7.77 -2.92 -6.38
C ARG A 49 8.98 -2.02 -6.20
N GLY A 50 10.18 -2.58 -6.37
CA GLY A 50 11.44 -1.85 -6.34
C GLY A 50 11.50 -0.77 -7.42
N GLU A 51 11.06 -1.10 -8.63
CA GLU A 51 10.93 -0.15 -9.75
C GLU A 51 9.98 1.00 -9.38
N VAL A 52 8.76 0.70 -8.92
CA VAL A 52 7.78 1.74 -8.55
C VAL A 52 8.31 2.65 -7.44
N VAL A 53 8.92 2.09 -6.39
CA VAL A 53 9.50 2.89 -5.31
C VAL A 53 10.62 3.77 -5.85
N ASN A 54 11.50 3.25 -6.72
CA ASN A 54 12.57 4.04 -7.33
C ASN A 54 12.05 5.14 -8.25
N ASP A 55 11.03 4.87 -9.05
CA ASP A 55 10.37 5.85 -9.92
C ASP A 55 9.80 7.00 -9.08
N VAL A 56 9.07 6.69 -8.01
CA VAL A 56 8.53 7.69 -7.09
C VAL A 56 9.64 8.52 -6.46
N LEU A 57 10.70 7.86 -5.97
CA LEU A 57 11.85 8.56 -5.39
C LEU A 57 12.60 9.43 -6.41
N SER A 58 12.57 9.09 -7.70
CA SER A 58 13.19 9.87 -8.78
C SER A 58 12.38 11.12 -9.16
N VAL A 59 11.06 11.03 -9.04
CA VAL A 59 10.12 12.14 -9.32
C VAL A 59 10.07 13.11 -8.14
N MET A 60 10.27 12.63 -6.91
CA MET A 60 10.41 13.47 -5.72
C MET A 60 11.75 14.22 -5.74
N ARG A 61 11.78 15.33 -6.49
CA ARG A 61 12.97 16.16 -6.77
C ARG A 61 13.37 17.11 -5.63
N SER A 62 12.60 17.20 -4.56
CA SER A 62 12.84 18.09 -3.41
C SER A 62 12.09 17.61 -2.18
N ASN A 63 12.48 18.09 -0.99
CA ASN A 63 11.96 17.74 0.35
C ASN A 63 10.45 18.07 0.57
N GLU A 64 9.66 18.24 -0.48
CA GLU A 64 8.24 18.59 -0.39
C GLU A 64 7.38 17.33 -0.36
N LEU A 65 7.07 16.90 0.86
CA LEU A 65 6.26 15.71 1.17
C LEU A 65 4.79 15.81 0.78
N ASN A 66 4.30 17.02 0.51
CA ASN A 66 2.86 17.30 0.36
C ASN A 66 2.23 16.57 -0.83
N ASP A 67 3.04 16.03 -1.75
CA ASP A 67 2.57 15.33 -2.93
C ASP A 67 3.00 13.86 -3.01
N VAL A 68 3.50 13.22 -1.93
CA VAL A 68 3.90 11.79 -1.99
C VAL A 68 2.77 10.92 -2.55
N ALA A 69 1.53 11.11 -2.08
CA ALA A 69 0.36 10.39 -2.57
C ALA A 69 0.01 10.74 -4.03
N SER A 70 0.13 12.01 -4.42
CA SER A 70 -0.14 12.49 -5.79
C SER A 70 0.89 11.95 -6.78
N VAL A 71 2.16 11.99 -6.42
CA VAL A 71 3.28 11.44 -7.20
C VAL A 71 3.15 9.93 -7.31
N LEU A 72 2.87 9.25 -6.20
CA LEU A 72 2.65 7.81 -6.16
C LEU A 72 1.51 7.40 -7.07
N LEU A 73 0.36 8.08 -6.99
CA LEU A 73 -0.77 7.82 -7.86
C LEU A 73 -0.41 8.04 -9.34
N GLY A 74 0.34 9.11 -9.65
CA GLY A 74 0.82 9.38 -11.01
C GLY A 74 1.71 8.27 -11.56
N VAL A 75 2.67 7.78 -10.77
CA VAL A 75 3.54 6.66 -11.15
C VAL A 75 2.75 5.37 -11.32
N LEU A 76 1.87 5.03 -10.38
CA LEU A 76 1.04 3.83 -10.46
C LEU A 76 0.09 3.86 -11.67
N MET A 77 -0.43 5.03 -12.04
CA MET A 77 -1.26 5.18 -13.25
C MET A 77 -0.47 4.93 -14.54
N GLN A 78 0.82 5.29 -14.60
CA GLN A 78 1.67 4.97 -15.74
C GLN A 78 1.85 3.45 -15.86
N HIS A 79 2.16 2.78 -14.74
CA HIS A 79 2.27 1.32 -14.69
C HIS A 79 0.95 0.62 -15.04
N ALA A 80 -0.19 1.13 -14.56
CA ALA A 80 -1.52 0.61 -14.89
C ALA A 80 -1.91 0.75 -16.36
N SER A 81 -1.45 1.81 -17.04
CA SER A 81 -1.68 1.98 -18.49
C SER A 81 -0.87 0.99 -19.35
N ASN A 82 0.17 0.39 -18.78
CA ASN A 82 1.05 -0.58 -19.45
C ASN A 82 0.78 -2.03 -19.03
N ALA A 83 -0.11 -2.26 -18.06
CA ALA A 83 -0.39 -3.57 -17.50
C ALA A 83 -1.52 -4.30 -18.25
N ASP A 84 -1.26 -5.52 -18.70
CA ASP A 84 -2.27 -6.48 -19.15
C ASP A 84 -2.88 -7.17 -17.91
N ASN A 85 -3.90 -6.56 -17.30
CA ASN A 85 -4.84 -7.07 -16.27
C ASN A 85 -4.31 -8.09 -15.22
N VAL A 86 -4.18 -7.75 -13.93
CA VAL A 86 -3.55 -8.68 -12.94
C VAL A 86 -4.45 -9.22 -11.81
N ILE A 87 -5.65 -8.70 -11.54
CA ILE A 87 -6.55 -9.30 -10.52
C ILE A 87 -7.95 -9.49 -11.11
N ASN A 88 -8.18 -10.64 -11.76
CA ASN A 88 -9.44 -10.95 -12.44
C ASN A 88 -10.31 -11.98 -11.71
N ASP A 89 -9.80 -12.62 -10.65
CA ASP A 89 -10.60 -13.52 -9.82
C ASP A 89 -10.39 -13.24 -8.33
N ALA A 90 -11.47 -13.45 -7.57
CA ALA A 90 -11.49 -13.17 -6.14
C ALA A 90 -10.68 -14.20 -5.32
N GLU A 91 -10.35 -15.35 -5.90
CA GLU A 91 -9.56 -16.41 -5.27
C GLU A 91 -8.09 -15.99 -5.17
N SER A 92 -7.55 -15.36 -6.23
CA SER A 92 -6.21 -14.79 -6.25
C SER A 92 -6.07 -13.65 -5.24
N LEU A 93 -7.04 -12.74 -5.17
CA LEU A 93 -7.03 -11.63 -4.19
C LEU A 93 -7.08 -12.14 -2.75
N ARG A 94 -7.94 -13.11 -2.46
CA ARG A 94 -8.01 -13.74 -1.15
C ARG A 94 -6.70 -14.45 -0.77
N THR A 95 -6.07 -15.13 -1.73
CA THR A 95 -4.80 -15.82 -1.52
C THR A 95 -3.69 -14.82 -1.19
N MET A 96 -3.58 -13.72 -1.94
CA MET A 96 -2.64 -12.64 -1.65
C MET A 96 -2.88 -12.04 -0.26
N LEU A 97 -4.14 -11.77 0.10
CA LEU A 97 -4.48 -11.21 1.40
C LEU A 97 -4.11 -12.16 2.54
N ASN A 98 -4.39 -13.46 2.41
CA ASN A 98 -3.99 -14.47 3.39
C ASN A 98 -2.47 -14.56 3.56
N GLN A 99 -1.72 -14.49 2.45
CA GLN A 99 -0.26 -14.47 2.49
C GLN A 99 0.24 -13.24 3.25
N VAL A 100 -0.24 -12.05 2.91
CA VAL A 100 0.17 -10.80 3.58
C VAL A 100 -0.18 -10.81 5.05
N ILE A 101 -1.37 -11.28 5.44
CA ILE A 101 -1.73 -11.45 6.86
C ILE A 101 -0.70 -12.35 7.56
N GLY A 102 -0.30 -13.46 6.94
CA GLY A 102 0.75 -14.33 7.45
C GLY A 102 2.09 -13.62 7.64
N GLU A 103 2.50 -12.78 6.69
CA GLU A 103 3.72 -11.96 6.77
C GLU A 103 3.65 -10.94 7.91
N TYR A 104 2.49 -10.31 8.13
CA TYR A 104 2.26 -9.41 9.27
C TYR A 104 2.32 -10.16 10.61
N VAL A 105 1.71 -11.34 10.71
CA VAL A 105 1.81 -12.19 11.92
C VAL A 105 3.27 -12.52 12.22
N GLU A 106 4.04 -12.89 11.20
CA GLU A 106 5.45 -13.24 11.38
C GLU A 106 6.30 -12.02 11.77
N ALA A 107 6.07 -10.86 11.13
CA ALA A 107 6.73 -9.60 11.48
C ALA A 107 6.45 -9.20 12.95
N LEU A 108 5.20 -9.35 13.40
CA LEU A 108 4.81 -9.14 14.79
C LEU A 108 5.46 -10.14 15.74
N ARG A 109 5.44 -11.44 15.39
CA ARG A 109 5.96 -12.54 16.22
C ARG A 109 7.46 -12.43 16.44
N LEU A 110 8.22 -12.12 15.39
CA LEU A 110 9.68 -12.07 15.46
C LEU A 110 10.21 -10.82 16.18
N GLY A 111 9.35 -9.82 16.46
CA GLY A 111 9.77 -8.55 17.07
C GLY A 111 10.80 -7.77 16.24
N LEU A 112 11.02 -8.17 14.98
CA LEU A 112 12.20 -7.87 14.16
C LEU A 112 12.32 -6.43 13.64
N LEU A 113 11.48 -5.50 14.07
CA LEU A 113 11.42 -4.19 13.42
C LEU A 113 12.44 -3.19 14.00
N GLY A 114 13.69 -3.63 14.18
CA GLY A 114 14.83 -2.79 14.52
C GLY A 114 15.35 -2.05 13.29
N LEU A 115 14.57 -1.06 12.81
CA LEU A 115 14.96 -0.01 11.87
C LEU A 115 15.29 -0.37 10.40
N ALA A 116 14.80 -1.51 9.88
CA ALA A 116 15.12 -2.10 8.56
C ALA A 116 16.38 -2.99 8.58
N CYS A 117 16.21 -4.23 9.05
CA CYS A 117 17.09 -5.40 8.86
C CYS A 117 18.62 -5.17 8.85
N GLY A 118 19.16 -4.56 9.92
CA GLY A 118 20.60 -4.28 10.08
C GLY A 118 21.17 -4.54 11.48
N GLY A 119 20.68 -5.56 12.19
CA GLY A 119 21.27 -6.02 13.46
C GLY A 119 21.07 -5.10 14.68
N GLY A 120 20.07 -4.19 14.62
CA GLY A 120 19.66 -3.36 15.76
C GLY A 120 18.77 -4.09 16.77
N GLU A 121 18.40 -3.40 17.85
CA GLU A 121 17.47 -3.93 18.85
C GLU A 121 16.08 -4.21 18.24
N PRO A 122 15.39 -5.30 18.66
CA PRO A 122 14.02 -5.58 18.25
C PRO A 122 13.08 -4.39 18.48
N LEU A 123 12.08 -4.19 17.61
CA LEU A 123 11.08 -3.13 17.79
C LEU A 123 10.34 -3.26 19.10
N SER A 124 10.05 -4.49 19.52
CA SER A 124 9.41 -4.76 20.81
C SER A 124 10.25 -4.22 21.98
N SER A 125 11.58 -4.36 21.90
CA SER A 125 12.51 -3.78 22.88
C SER A 125 12.50 -2.25 22.83
N LEU A 126 12.53 -1.65 21.64
CA LEU A 126 12.47 -0.19 21.48
C LEU A 126 11.14 0.40 21.96
N VAL A 127 10.03 -0.28 21.67
CA VAL A 127 8.68 0.08 22.15
C VAL A 127 8.62 0.03 23.67
N TYR A 128 9.19 -1.02 24.28
CA TYR A 128 9.28 -1.16 25.73
C TYR A 128 10.18 -0.08 26.35
N ALA A 129 11.33 0.21 25.72
CA ALA A 129 12.26 1.27 26.12
C ALA A 129 11.66 2.68 25.97
N GLY A 130 10.53 2.80 25.29
CA GLY A 130 9.79 4.03 25.16
C GLY A 130 10.20 4.89 23.97
N ASP A 131 10.83 4.30 22.97
CA ASP A 131 11.10 4.99 21.71
C ASP A 131 9.76 5.41 21.05
N LYS A 132 9.67 6.68 20.66
CA LYS A 132 8.42 7.27 20.13
C LYS A 132 8.18 6.85 18.68
N LEU A 133 9.24 6.84 17.86
CA LEU A 133 9.14 6.43 16.47
C LEU A 133 8.79 4.95 16.37
N ALA A 134 9.46 4.10 17.15
CA ALA A 134 9.18 2.68 17.23
C ALA A 134 7.72 2.39 17.63
N ARG A 135 7.20 3.12 18.62
CA ARG A 135 5.78 3.04 18.99
C ARG A 135 4.85 3.44 17.88
N ARG A 136 5.24 4.40 17.04
CA ARG A 136 4.41 4.83 15.93
C ARG A 136 4.40 3.82 14.79
N ILE A 137 5.58 3.33 14.41
CA ILE A 137 5.75 2.24 13.45
C ILE A 137 4.93 1.01 13.87
N PHE A 138 4.98 0.63 15.15
CA PHE A 138 4.18 -0.47 15.68
C PHE A 138 2.68 -0.25 15.50
N ARG A 139 2.18 0.95 15.81
CA ARG A 139 0.76 1.30 15.62
C ARG A 139 0.34 1.26 14.16
N THR A 140 1.19 1.76 13.26
CA THR A 140 0.94 1.69 11.81
C THR A 140 0.84 0.23 11.35
N LEU A 141 1.75 -0.63 11.80
CA LEU A 141 1.72 -2.06 11.49
C LEU A 141 0.43 -2.71 11.99
N MET A 142 0.02 -2.40 13.22
CA MET A 142 -1.20 -2.93 13.79
C MET A 142 -2.45 -2.45 13.06
N ALA A 143 -2.49 -1.20 12.63
CA ALA A 143 -3.60 -0.65 11.86
C ALA A 143 -3.80 -1.43 10.54
N PHE A 144 -2.72 -1.64 9.76
CA PHE A 144 -2.81 -2.43 8.53
C PHE A 144 -3.21 -3.89 8.81
N PHE A 145 -2.60 -4.54 9.80
CA PHE A 145 -2.92 -5.91 10.16
C PHE A 145 -4.42 -6.07 10.49
N MET A 146 -4.95 -5.20 11.36
CA MET A 146 -6.36 -5.26 11.75
C MET A 146 -7.29 -5.12 10.55
N GLN A 147 -7.01 -4.17 9.65
CA GLN A 147 -7.84 -3.93 8.48
C GLN A 147 -7.77 -5.08 7.46
N TYR A 148 -6.59 -5.64 7.23
CA TYR A 148 -6.45 -6.80 6.34
C TYR A 148 -7.16 -8.04 6.90
N THR A 149 -7.04 -8.30 8.21
CA THR A 149 -7.78 -9.40 8.84
C THR A 149 -9.29 -9.22 8.78
N ASP A 150 -9.78 -8.00 9.03
CA ASP A 150 -11.20 -7.65 8.96
C ASP A 150 -11.76 -7.91 7.55
N ILE A 151 -11.06 -7.42 6.53
CA ILE A 151 -11.45 -7.64 5.13
C ILE A 151 -11.41 -9.13 4.77
N TYR A 152 -10.36 -9.85 5.17
CA TYR A 152 -10.21 -11.27 4.87
C TYR A 152 -11.32 -12.11 5.49
N ASP A 153 -11.62 -11.89 6.77
CA ASP A 153 -12.56 -12.70 7.53
C ASP A 153 -14.03 -12.37 7.21
N HIS A 154 -14.34 -11.12 6.85
CA HIS A 154 -15.73 -10.65 6.76
C HIS A 154 -16.18 -10.22 5.36
N GLU A 155 -15.27 -9.80 4.49
CA GLU A 155 -15.64 -9.20 3.20
C GLU A 155 -15.15 -9.98 1.97
N CYS A 156 -14.13 -10.80 2.15
CA CYS A 156 -13.51 -11.62 1.10
C CYS A 156 -13.69 -13.12 1.33
N SER A 157 -14.73 -13.54 2.05
CA SER A 157 -14.95 -14.94 2.47
C SER A 157 -15.27 -15.91 1.32
N GLU A 158 -15.85 -15.44 0.22
CA GLU A 158 -16.08 -16.21 -1.01
C GLU A 158 -15.66 -15.42 -2.25
N LYS A 159 -16.07 -14.14 -2.32
CA LYS A 159 -15.63 -13.19 -3.34
C LYS A 159 -15.51 -11.79 -2.74
N CYS A 160 -14.40 -11.11 -2.99
CA CYS A 160 -14.29 -9.68 -2.69
C CYS A 160 -15.18 -8.90 -3.66
N ASN A 161 -16.12 -8.10 -3.13
CA ASN A 161 -16.94 -7.23 -3.94
C ASN A 161 -16.15 -5.98 -4.39
N GLN A 162 -16.72 -5.17 -5.27
CA GLN A 162 -16.04 -3.99 -5.81
C GLN A 162 -15.69 -2.95 -4.72
N ASP A 163 -16.57 -2.74 -3.74
CA ASP A 163 -16.32 -1.80 -2.64
C ASP A 163 -15.14 -2.29 -1.78
N THR A 164 -15.06 -3.59 -1.51
CA THR A 164 -13.94 -4.23 -0.81
C THR A 164 -12.64 -4.13 -1.60
N ILE A 165 -12.66 -4.30 -2.93
CA ILE A 165 -11.48 -4.11 -3.79
C ILE A 165 -10.99 -2.66 -3.71
N GLU A 166 -11.91 -1.69 -3.72
CA GLU A 166 -11.55 -0.28 -3.58
C GLU A 166 -11.00 0.03 -2.18
N ARG A 167 -11.58 -0.55 -1.13
CA ARG A 167 -11.08 -0.49 0.24
C ARG A 167 -9.65 -1.03 0.36
N LEU A 168 -9.41 -2.23 -0.19
CA LEU A 168 -8.09 -2.86 -0.26
C LEU A 168 -7.09 -2.03 -1.04
N SER A 169 -7.48 -1.44 -2.18
CA SER A 169 -6.58 -0.58 -2.96
C SER A 169 -6.15 0.66 -2.18
N ARG A 170 -7.03 1.24 -1.35
CA ARG A 170 -6.69 2.39 -0.50
C ARG A 170 -5.72 1.98 0.60
N LEU A 171 -5.93 0.83 1.23
CA LEU A 171 -5.01 0.29 2.24
C LEU A 171 -3.64 -0.01 1.63
N ALA A 172 -3.59 -0.68 0.47
CA ALA A 172 -2.35 -0.96 -0.25
C ALA A 172 -1.61 0.34 -0.64
N LEU A 173 -2.33 1.38 -1.06
CA LEU A 173 -1.73 2.69 -1.35
C LEU A 173 -1.14 3.36 -0.10
N LEU A 174 -1.85 3.30 1.04
CA LEU A 174 -1.37 3.82 2.32
C LEU A 174 -0.14 3.05 2.81
N GLU A 175 -0.13 1.73 2.62
CA GLU A 175 0.99 0.87 2.97
C GLU A 175 2.23 1.21 2.13
N LEU A 176 2.08 1.36 0.82
CA LEU A 176 3.15 1.79 -0.08
C LEU A 176 3.66 3.20 0.23
N THR A 177 2.75 4.11 0.59
CA THR A 177 3.11 5.45 1.07
C THR A 177 3.99 5.35 2.33
N THR A 178 3.63 4.48 3.26
CA THR A 178 4.39 4.24 4.49
C THR A 178 5.79 3.73 4.18
N THR A 179 5.90 2.78 3.26
CA THR A 179 7.18 2.26 2.74
C THR A 179 8.06 3.38 2.21
N ILE A 180 7.53 4.24 1.34
CA ILE A 180 8.26 5.39 0.77
C ILE A 180 8.72 6.36 1.87
N LEU A 181 7.84 6.70 2.81
CA LEU A 181 8.16 7.61 3.91
C LEU A 181 9.31 7.07 4.78
N LEU A 182 9.28 5.76 5.12
CA LEU A 182 10.37 5.12 5.84
C LEU A 182 11.66 5.11 5.02
N THR A 183 11.59 4.80 3.72
CA THR A 183 12.77 4.85 2.83
C THR A 183 13.37 6.25 2.76
N MET A 184 12.55 7.29 2.65
CA MET A 184 13.01 8.68 2.68
C MET A 184 13.69 9.04 4.01
N HIS A 185 13.10 8.62 5.14
CA HIS A 185 13.68 8.85 6.45
C HIS A 185 15.04 8.16 6.60
N ASN A 186 15.14 6.89 6.20
CA ASN A 186 16.37 6.12 6.22
C ASN A 186 17.46 6.72 5.30
N GLN A 187 17.06 7.41 4.23
CA GLN A 187 17.97 8.18 3.36
C GLN A 187 18.32 9.58 3.89
N GLY A 188 17.80 9.98 5.05
CA GLY A 188 17.99 11.31 5.64
C GLY A 188 17.23 12.43 4.93
N LYS A 189 16.28 12.11 4.05
CA LYS A 189 15.46 13.07 3.30
C LYS A 189 14.20 13.52 4.04
N LEU A 190 13.85 12.81 5.12
CA LEU A 190 12.67 13.07 5.94
C LEU A 190 13.04 13.09 7.43
N GLY A 191 12.72 14.17 8.14
CA GLY A 191 12.97 14.26 9.57
C GLY A 191 12.07 13.32 10.38
N GLU A 192 12.52 12.88 11.56
CA GLU A 192 11.74 11.98 12.43
C GLU A 192 10.38 12.57 12.82
N GLN A 193 10.32 13.86 13.18
CA GLN A 193 9.06 14.52 13.57
C GLN A 193 8.07 14.59 12.41
N GLU A 194 8.57 14.80 11.20
CA GLU A 194 7.77 14.83 9.98
C GLU A 194 7.26 13.44 9.66
N LEU A 195 8.13 12.42 9.70
CA LEU A 195 7.75 11.03 9.57
C LEU A 195 6.66 10.66 10.57
N MET A 196 6.83 10.95 11.86
CA MET A 196 5.83 10.67 12.88
C MET A 196 4.48 11.32 12.57
N ARG A 197 4.47 12.56 12.06
CA ARG A 197 3.24 13.26 11.68
C ARG A 197 2.55 12.61 10.48
N GLU A 198 3.30 12.17 9.47
CA GLU A 198 2.72 11.51 8.31
C GLU A 198 2.22 10.09 8.66
N LEU A 199 2.94 9.37 9.53
CA LEU A 199 2.46 8.08 10.07
C LEU A 199 1.15 8.23 10.85
N ASP A 200 0.92 9.35 11.53
CA ASP A 200 -0.35 9.63 12.22
C ASP A 200 -1.51 9.72 11.24
N LYS A 201 -1.32 10.44 10.14
CA LYS A 201 -2.33 10.54 9.08
C LYS A 201 -2.60 9.18 8.43
N VAL A 202 -1.55 8.39 8.19
CA VAL A 202 -1.68 7.04 7.65
C VAL A 202 -2.53 6.17 8.58
N ILE A 203 -2.26 6.19 9.89
CA ILE A 203 -3.04 5.43 10.87
C ILE A 203 -4.50 5.89 10.86
N ASP A 204 -4.74 7.20 10.95
CA ASP A 204 -6.09 7.76 10.96
C ASP A 204 -6.87 7.38 9.69
N TRP A 205 -6.22 7.42 8.52
CA TRP A 205 -6.83 7.01 7.27
C TRP A 205 -7.05 5.51 7.17
N ALA A 206 -6.07 4.68 7.55
CA ALA A 206 -6.22 3.23 7.53
C ALA A 206 -7.38 2.76 8.43
N LEU A 207 -7.59 3.42 9.58
CA LEU A 207 -8.67 3.09 10.51
C LEU A 207 -10.02 3.72 10.15
N ALA A 208 -10.07 4.68 9.23
CA ALA A 208 -11.29 5.32 8.75
C ALA A 208 -11.87 4.69 7.48
N VAL A 209 -11.04 3.87 6.80
CA VAL A 209 -11.42 3.03 5.66
C VAL A 209 -12.28 1.90 6.15
#